data_AF-A0A821XCT5-F1
#
_entry.id   AF-A0A821XCT5-F1
#
_cell.length_a   1.000
_cell.length_b   1.000
_cell.length_c   1.000
_cell.angle_alpha   90.00
_cell.angle_beta   90.00
_cell.angle_gamma   90.00
#
_symmetry.space_group_name_H-M   'P 1'
#
loop_
_entity.id
_entity.type
_entity.pdbx_description
1 polymer ?
#
loop_
_entity_poly.entity_id
_entity_poly.type
_entity_poly.pdbx_seq_one_letter_code
_entity_poly.pdbx_strand_id
1 'polypeptide(L)'
;MISFLTLTRITKFLDCRPITMKISAGGKDIPKKKVFEARITLIGTDDSVSITDLKSAQNISTRRELKLVKIQDEDAKTRRPVYKLMTNAEYHEEEISKRKQKQQAKENNFIKGNKLLTLSSRIAEHDLMTRIKKIGKLLEKQFEVRVVISGEENETNLNYDKIYSTIEKNLQSNGNLVQKRQKGSSLKFQVLPLRKLSNQKSSNNDSSSNKNDSDGTAA
;
A
#
# COMPACT_ATOMS: atom_id res chain seq x y z
N MET A 1 -23.87 -25.46 53.08
CA MET A 1 -24.58 -24.22 53.46
C MET A 1 -23.70 -23.04 53.11
N ILE A 2 -24.14 -22.21 52.17
CA ILE A 2 -24.13 -20.73 52.21
C ILE A 2 -24.52 -20.28 50.79
N SER A 3 -25.76 -19.83 50.71
CA SER A 3 -26.42 -19.23 49.55
C SER A 3 -25.87 -17.82 49.34
N PHE A 4 -25.40 -17.52 48.13
CA PHE A 4 -25.15 -16.14 47.69
C PHE A 4 -26.29 -15.73 46.75
N LEU A 5 -27.40 -15.30 47.34
CA LEU A 5 -28.43 -14.51 46.66
C LEU A 5 -27.85 -13.11 46.42
N THR A 6 -27.61 -12.75 45.16
CA THR A 6 -27.36 -11.35 44.78
C THR A 6 -28.52 -10.86 43.93
N LEU A 7 -29.14 -9.79 44.43
CA LEU A 7 -30.32 -9.12 43.88
C LEU A 7 -30.03 -8.57 42.48
N THR A 8 -30.77 -9.06 41.49
CA THR A 8 -30.88 -8.44 40.17
C THR A 8 -31.64 -7.11 40.29
N ARG A 9 -30.95 -5.99 40.05
CA ARG A 9 -31.59 -4.69 39.84
C ARG A 9 -32.30 -4.69 38.49
N ILE A 10 -33.62 -4.86 38.52
CA ILE A 10 -34.51 -4.67 37.37
C ILE A 10 -34.73 -3.16 37.22
N THR A 11 -33.96 -2.49 36.36
CA THR A 11 -34.34 -1.17 35.84
C THR A 11 -35.29 -1.37 34.67
N LYS A 12 -36.59 -1.41 34.94
CA LYS A 12 -37.61 -1.17 33.91
C LYS A 12 -37.47 0.29 33.49
N PHE A 13 -36.71 0.53 32.43
CA PHE A 13 -36.79 1.78 31.69
C PHE A 13 -38.16 1.80 31.01
N LEU A 14 -39.08 2.56 31.59
CA LEU A 14 -40.33 2.94 30.95
C LEU A 14 -39.95 3.79 29.72
N ASP A 15 -40.11 3.21 28.53
CA ASP A 15 -40.15 3.93 27.27
C ASP A 15 -41.41 4.81 27.24
N CYS A 16 -41.37 5.93 27.96
CA CYS A 16 -42.31 7.02 27.78
C CYS A 16 -41.99 7.68 26.44
N ARG A 17 -42.68 7.24 25.39
CA ARG A 17 -42.71 7.96 24.10
C ARG A 17 -43.16 9.40 24.38
N PRO A 18 -42.38 10.43 24.04
CA PRO A 18 -42.88 11.79 24.14
C PRO A 18 -44.01 11.96 23.13
N ILE A 19 -45.24 12.12 23.64
CA ILE A 19 -46.36 12.65 22.87
C ILE A 19 -45.97 14.09 22.54
N THR A 20 -45.39 14.29 21.35
CA THR A 20 -45.19 15.63 20.78
C THR A 20 -46.57 16.20 20.50
N MET A 21 -47.08 17.02 21.42
CA MET A 21 -48.20 17.91 21.15
C MET A 21 -47.74 18.93 20.10
N LYS A 22 -48.37 18.90 18.94
CA LYS A 22 -48.14 19.88 17.88
C LYS A 22 -48.93 21.14 18.19
N ILE A 23 -48.25 22.16 18.70
CA ILE A 23 -48.80 23.51 18.75
C ILE A 23 -48.40 24.17 17.42
N SER A 24 -49.40 24.49 16.58
CA SER A 24 -49.22 25.35 15.41
C SER A 24 -50.30 26.42 15.44
N ALA A 25 -49.89 27.67 15.62
CA ALA A 25 -50.74 28.83 15.39
C ALA A 25 -50.72 29.12 13.88
N GLY A 26 -51.75 28.66 13.16
CA GLY A 26 -51.95 28.99 11.75
C GLY A 26 -51.98 27.81 10.79
N GLY A 27 -52.85 26.83 11.02
CA GLY A 27 -53.65 26.12 10.00
C GLY A 27 -53.03 25.63 8.68
N LYS A 28 -51.71 25.50 8.52
CA LYS A 28 -51.08 24.93 7.33
C LYS A 28 -50.31 23.68 7.71
N ASP A 29 -50.84 22.53 7.28
CA ASP A 29 -50.19 21.23 7.46
C ASP A 29 -48.85 21.20 6.74
N ILE A 30 -47.76 21.15 7.50
CA ILE A 30 -46.42 20.93 6.95
C ILE A 30 -46.40 19.50 6.38
N PRO A 31 -46.20 19.32 5.07
CA PRO A 31 -46.19 17.99 4.48
C PRO A 31 -45.04 17.20 5.11
N LYS A 32 -45.39 16.09 5.78
CA LYS A 32 -44.40 15.17 6.35
C LYS A 32 -43.50 14.70 5.20
N LYS A 33 -42.22 15.09 5.23
CA LYS A 33 -41.22 14.61 4.27
C LYS A 33 -41.18 13.08 4.37
N LYS A 34 -41.57 12.38 3.30
CA LYS A 34 -41.48 10.91 3.25
C LYS A 34 -39.99 10.55 3.36
N VAL A 35 -39.60 9.97 4.48
CA VAL A 35 -38.27 9.36 4.64
C VAL A 35 -38.30 8.10 3.80
N PHE A 36 -37.71 8.15 2.61
CA PHE A 36 -37.49 6.94 1.83
C PHE A 36 -36.47 6.10 2.58
N GLU A 37 -36.90 4.94 3.08
CA GLU A 37 -35.98 3.98 3.66
C GLU A 37 -34.99 3.55 2.59
N ALA A 38 -33.70 3.65 2.89
CA ALA A 38 -32.63 3.31 1.96
C ALA A 38 -32.64 1.80 1.73
N ARG A 39 -33.30 1.37 0.64
CA ARG A 39 -33.32 -0.04 0.24
C ARG A 39 -31.97 -0.43 -0.36
N ILE A 40 -31.51 -1.60 0.04
CA ILE A 40 -30.24 -2.19 -0.34
C ILE A 40 -30.47 -3.43 -1.21
N THR A 41 -29.46 -3.80 -1.97
CA THR A 41 -29.43 -5.09 -2.66
C THR A 41 -28.72 -6.09 -1.75
N LEU A 42 -29.41 -7.15 -1.36
CA LEU A 42 -28.94 -8.19 -0.45
C LEU A 42 -28.67 -9.48 -1.22
N ILE A 43 -27.45 -9.98 -1.13
CA ILE A 43 -27.02 -11.28 -1.65
C ILE A 43 -27.03 -12.28 -0.48
N GLY A 44 -27.80 -13.36 -0.62
CA GLY A 44 -27.84 -14.46 0.34
C GLY A 44 -26.58 -15.33 0.32
N THR A 45 -26.53 -16.33 1.20
CA THR A 45 -25.50 -17.38 1.18
C THR A 45 -25.57 -18.22 -0.09
N ASP A 46 -26.77 -18.39 -0.63
CA ASP A 46 -27.06 -19.18 -1.83
C ASP A 46 -26.91 -18.32 -3.11
N ASP A 47 -26.22 -17.18 -3.01
CA ASP A 47 -26.08 -16.14 -4.02
C ASP A 47 -27.41 -15.57 -4.56
N SER A 48 -28.52 -15.79 -3.86
CA SER A 48 -29.83 -15.23 -4.19
C SER A 48 -29.87 -13.72 -3.96
N VAL A 49 -30.31 -12.97 -4.97
CA VAL A 49 -30.37 -11.50 -4.93
C VAL A 49 -31.77 -11.04 -4.57
N SER A 50 -31.90 -10.26 -3.50
CA SER A 50 -33.16 -9.70 -3.01
C SER A 50 -33.01 -8.21 -2.69
N ILE A 51 -34.09 -7.45 -2.80
CA ILE A 51 -34.11 -6.03 -2.44
C ILE A 51 -34.80 -5.90 -1.09
N THR A 52 -34.07 -5.42 -0.08
CA THR A 52 -34.57 -5.33 1.30
C THR A 52 -34.09 -4.03 1.97
N ASP A 53 -34.66 -3.72 3.13
CA ASP A 53 -34.18 -2.60 3.94
C ASP A 53 -32.95 -3.03 4.77
N LEU A 54 -32.06 -2.08 5.04
CA LEU A 54 -30.84 -2.34 5.82
C LEU A 54 -31.14 -2.97 7.19
N LYS A 55 -32.19 -2.48 7.87
CA LYS A 55 -32.61 -3.00 9.18
C LYS A 55 -33.11 -4.44 9.09
N SER A 56 -33.83 -4.78 8.03
CA SER A 56 -34.29 -6.16 7.79
C SER A 56 -33.11 -7.10 7.56
N ALA A 57 -32.15 -6.69 6.74
CA ALA A 57 -30.94 -7.46 6.48
C ALA A 57 -30.09 -7.66 7.75
N GLN A 58 -29.98 -6.65 8.61
CA GLN A 58 -29.31 -6.77 9.92
C GLN A 58 -30.01 -7.80 10.81
N ASN A 59 -31.35 -7.76 10.88
CA ASN A 59 -32.11 -8.75 11.65
C ASN A 59 -31.91 -10.18 11.11
N ILE A 60 -31.85 -10.37 9.79
CA ILE A 60 -31.56 -11.68 9.18
C ILE A 60 -30.16 -12.16 9.55
N SER A 61 -29.16 -11.26 9.48
CA SER A 61 -27.78 -11.53 9.87
C SER A 61 -27.69 -11.97 11.34
N THR A 62 -28.31 -11.24 12.27
CA THR A 62 -28.31 -11.60 13.69
C THR A 62 -29.07 -12.90 13.95
N ARG A 63 -30.24 -13.10 13.33
CA ARG A 63 -31.07 -14.30 13.54
C ARG A 63 -30.41 -15.59 13.05
N ARG A 64 -29.63 -15.51 11.96
CA ARG A 64 -28.96 -16.66 11.35
C ARG A 64 -27.47 -16.77 11.71
N GLU A 65 -26.99 -15.92 12.62
CA GLU A 65 -25.56 -15.84 13.00
C GLU A 65 -24.60 -15.62 11.81
N LEU A 66 -25.09 -14.91 10.79
CA LEU A 66 -24.33 -14.56 9.59
C LEU A 66 -23.74 -13.15 9.73
N LYS A 67 -22.71 -12.85 8.94
CA LYS A 67 -22.15 -11.51 8.83
C LYS A 67 -22.73 -10.78 7.62
N LEU A 68 -23.30 -9.60 7.85
CA LEU A 68 -23.71 -8.69 6.78
C LEU A 68 -22.52 -7.81 6.37
N VAL A 69 -22.00 -8.03 5.16
CA VAL A 69 -20.82 -7.34 4.64
C VAL A 69 -21.20 -6.46 3.45
N LYS A 70 -20.75 -5.21 3.46
CA LYS A 70 -20.92 -4.30 2.32
C LYS A 70 -19.85 -4.60 1.28
N ILE A 71 -20.24 -5.02 0.07
CA ILE A 71 -19.30 -5.32 -1.03
C ILE A 71 -19.10 -4.11 -1.92
N GLN A 72 -20.19 -3.43 -2.28
CA GLN A 72 -20.17 -2.28 -3.19
C GLN A 72 -20.98 -1.11 -2.63
N ASP A 73 -20.47 0.11 -2.82
CA ASP A 73 -21.14 1.33 -2.39
C ASP A 73 -22.36 1.65 -3.26
N GLU A 74 -22.22 1.56 -4.58
CA GLU A 74 -23.30 1.77 -5.53
C GLU A 74 -23.13 0.81 -6.71
N ASP A 75 -24.16 0.00 -6.96
CA ASP A 75 -24.23 -0.82 -8.17
C ASP A 75 -24.56 0.05 -9.39
N ALA A 76 -23.89 -0.21 -10.52
CA ALA A 76 -24.05 0.57 -11.75
C ALA A 76 -25.47 0.53 -12.32
N LYS A 77 -26.22 -0.56 -12.09
CA LYS A 77 -27.58 -0.73 -12.60
C LYS A 77 -28.63 -0.13 -11.67
N THR A 78 -28.53 -0.44 -10.39
CA THR A 78 -29.58 -0.12 -9.42
C THR A 78 -29.30 1.13 -8.59
N ARG A 79 -28.07 1.64 -8.60
CA ARG A 79 -27.55 2.70 -7.72
C ARG A 79 -27.85 2.45 -6.24
N ARG A 80 -27.93 1.17 -5.86
CA ARG A 80 -28.11 0.72 -4.48
C ARG A 80 -26.79 0.13 -3.97
N PRO A 81 -26.47 0.29 -2.68
CA PRO A 81 -25.37 -0.44 -2.08
C PRO A 81 -25.68 -1.93 -2.06
N VAL A 82 -24.65 -2.74 -2.31
CA VAL A 82 -24.74 -4.19 -2.36
C VAL A 82 -24.13 -4.77 -1.09
N TYR A 83 -24.94 -5.55 -0.38
CA TYR A 83 -24.55 -6.27 0.81
C TYR A 83 -24.65 -7.77 0.57
N LYS A 84 -23.72 -8.54 1.16
CA LYS A 84 -23.74 -10.00 1.13
C LYS A 84 -23.80 -10.56 2.54
N LEU A 85 -24.61 -11.58 2.74
CA LEU A 85 -24.59 -12.42 3.92
C LEU A 85 -23.51 -13.48 3.75
N MET A 86 -22.59 -13.55 4.70
CA MET A 86 -21.50 -14.52 4.69
C MET A 86 -21.49 -15.30 6.00
N THR A 87 -21.04 -16.55 5.95
CA THR A 87 -20.76 -17.30 7.19
C THR A 87 -19.53 -16.72 7.89
N ASN A 88 -19.40 -16.98 9.20
CA ASN A 88 -18.25 -16.46 9.95
C ASN A 88 -16.91 -17.05 9.44
N ALA A 89 -16.91 -18.31 9.00
CA ALA A 89 -15.75 -18.96 8.40
C ALA A 89 -15.33 -18.29 7.09
N GLU A 90 -16.26 -18.13 6.14
CA GLU A 90 -16.02 -17.46 4.86
C GLU A 90 -15.53 -16.02 5.05
N TYR A 91 -16.13 -15.28 6.00
CA TYR A 91 -15.72 -13.91 6.30
C TYR A 91 -14.24 -13.84 6.71
N HIS A 92 -13.79 -14.76 7.57
CA HIS A 92 -12.40 -14.80 8.01
C HIS A 92 -11.45 -15.18 6.88
N GLU A 93 -11.81 -16.14 6.03
CA GLU A 93 -11.01 -16.54 4.88
C GLU A 93 -10.87 -15.41 3.85
N GLU A 94 -11.96 -14.70 3.54
CA GLU A 94 -11.92 -13.51 2.71
C GLU A 94 -11.07 -12.40 3.32
N GLU A 95 -11.12 -12.22 4.63
CA GLU A 95 -10.31 -11.21 5.29
C GLU A 95 -8.81 -11.56 5.22
N ILE A 96 -8.47 -12.83 5.42
CA ILE A 96 -7.10 -13.34 5.29
C ILE A 96 -6.62 -13.20 3.84
N SER A 97 -7.44 -13.56 2.86
CA SER A 97 -7.08 -13.45 1.45
C SER A 97 -6.89 -11.98 1.03
N LYS A 98 -7.78 -11.07 1.45
CA LYS A 98 -7.62 -9.61 1.23
C LYS A 98 -6.36 -9.08 1.89
N ARG A 99 -6.00 -9.54 3.10
CA ARG A 99 -4.75 -9.17 3.77
C ARG A 99 -3.53 -9.66 2.98
N LYS A 100 -3.53 -10.92 2.52
CA LYS A 100 -2.46 -11.49 1.68
C LYS A 100 -2.31 -10.74 0.35
N GLN A 101 -3.41 -10.45 -0.34
CA GLN A 101 -3.39 -9.66 -1.57
C GLN A 101 -2.82 -8.25 -1.34
N LYS A 102 -3.20 -7.59 -0.25
CA LYS A 102 -2.63 -6.29 0.12
C LYS A 102 -1.15 -6.37 0.45
N GLN A 103 -0.69 -7.44 1.10
CA GLN A 103 0.73 -7.67 1.37
C GLN A 103 1.50 -7.93 0.07
N GLN A 104 1.01 -8.82 -0.80
CA GLN A 104 1.60 -9.08 -2.11
C GLN A 104 1.64 -7.82 -2.97
N ALA A 105 0.59 -7.01 -2.97
CA ALA A 105 0.59 -5.73 -3.68
C ALA A 105 1.66 -4.77 -3.12
N LYS A 106 1.88 -4.75 -1.80
CA LYS A 106 2.97 -3.96 -1.19
C LYS A 106 4.35 -4.52 -1.52
N GLU A 107 4.52 -5.84 -1.57
CA GLU A 107 5.77 -6.50 -1.96
C GLU A 107 6.07 -6.29 -3.45
N ASN A 108 5.04 -6.31 -4.30
CA ASN A 108 5.14 -6.01 -5.73
C ASN A 108 5.51 -4.54 -5.97
N ASN A 109 5.14 -3.63 -5.05
CA ASN A 109 5.66 -2.26 -5.01
C ASN A 109 7.10 -2.30 -4.48
N PHE A 110 8.01 -2.71 -5.36
CA PHE A 110 9.43 -2.85 -5.10
C PHE A 110 10.06 -1.57 -4.54
N ILE A 111 9.54 -0.40 -4.92
CA ILE A 111 10.05 0.91 -4.51
C ILE A 111 9.34 1.37 -3.24
N LYS A 112 10.08 1.54 -2.14
CA LYS A 112 9.54 1.96 -0.82
C LYS A 112 9.20 3.44 -0.73
N GLY A 113 9.80 4.27 -1.59
CA GLY A 113 9.62 5.71 -1.60
C GLY A 113 10.77 6.42 -2.31
N ASN A 114 10.74 7.76 -2.28
CA ASN A 114 11.73 8.61 -2.95
C ASN A 114 12.64 9.36 -1.96
N LYS A 115 13.88 9.63 -2.38
CA LYS A 115 14.87 10.43 -1.65
C LYS A 115 15.48 11.45 -2.58
N LEU A 116 15.58 12.70 -2.13
CA LEU A 116 16.23 13.78 -2.86
C LEU A 116 17.69 13.91 -2.40
N LEU A 117 18.62 13.95 -3.34
CA LEU A 117 20.01 14.25 -3.11
C LEU A 117 20.43 15.42 -3.99
N THR A 118 20.91 16.48 -3.37
CA THR A 118 21.46 17.64 -4.08
C THR A 118 22.97 17.58 -4.09
N LEU A 119 23.57 17.81 -5.25
CA LEU A 119 25.01 17.91 -5.49
C LEU A 119 25.33 19.30 -6.05
N SER A 120 26.54 19.79 -5.81
CA SER A 120 27.05 21.00 -6.46
C SER A 120 27.84 20.63 -7.71
N SER A 121 27.86 21.49 -8.73
CA SER A 121 28.70 21.29 -9.91
C SER A 121 30.20 21.38 -9.62
N ARG A 122 30.62 22.03 -8.54
CA ARG A 122 32.05 22.17 -8.11
C ARG A 122 32.49 21.08 -7.13
N ILE A 123 31.73 20.00 -7.02
CA ILE A 123 32.02 18.92 -6.08
C ILE A 123 33.39 18.30 -6.38
N ALA A 124 34.21 18.12 -5.34
CA ALA A 124 35.48 17.41 -5.46
C ALA A 124 35.26 15.91 -5.70
N GLU A 125 36.20 15.26 -6.39
CA GLU A 125 36.09 13.84 -6.77
C GLU A 125 35.88 12.91 -5.55
N HIS A 126 36.53 13.21 -4.43
CA HIS A 126 36.37 12.45 -3.19
C HIS A 126 34.95 12.55 -2.60
N ASP A 127 34.35 13.75 -2.55
CA ASP A 127 32.98 13.92 -2.07
C ASP A 127 32.00 13.27 -3.06
N LEU A 128 32.22 13.41 -4.37
CA LEU A 128 31.42 12.73 -5.38
C LEU A 128 31.36 11.21 -5.14
N MET A 129 32.51 10.57 -4.87
CA MET A 129 32.55 9.14 -4.59
C MET A 129 31.81 8.76 -3.30
N THR A 130 31.89 9.61 -2.27
CA THR A 130 31.13 9.42 -1.02
C THR A 130 29.62 9.53 -1.25
N ARG A 131 29.19 10.46 -2.11
CA ARG A 131 27.79 10.62 -2.52
C ARG A 131 27.31 9.41 -3.32
N ILE A 132 28.11 8.90 -4.25
CA ILE A 132 27.82 7.66 -5.00
C ILE A 132 27.60 6.49 -4.05
N LYS A 133 28.49 6.28 -3.06
CA LYS A 133 28.31 5.24 -2.02
C LYS A 133 27.01 5.42 -1.24
N LYS A 134 26.63 6.66 -0.92
CA LYS A 134 25.35 6.97 -0.26
C LYS A 134 24.17 6.60 -1.14
N ILE A 135 24.22 6.89 -2.45
CA ILE A 135 23.17 6.50 -3.40
C ILE A 135 23.07 4.98 -3.47
N GLY A 136 24.18 4.26 -3.59
CA GLY A 136 24.20 2.79 -3.56
C GLY A 136 23.48 2.20 -2.34
N LYS A 137 23.78 2.70 -1.13
CA LYS A 137 23.11 2.30 0.12
C LYS A 137 21.60 2.60 0.13
N LEU A 138 21.15 3.64 -0.58
CA LEU A 138 19.73 3.96 -0.69
C LEU A 138 19.02 3.02 -1.68
N LEU A 139 19.67 2.69 -2.78
CA LEU A 139 19.16 1.73 -3.77
C LEU A 139 19.07 0.31 -3.18
N GLU A 140 20.04 -0.12 -2.37
CA GLU A 140 19.97 -1.39 -1.64
C GLU A 140 18.73 -1.50 -0.74
N LYS A 141 18.34 -0.38 -0.14
CA LYS A 141 17.14 -0.28 0.70
C LYS A 141 15.84 -0.17 -0.09
N GLN A 142 15.92 -0.17 -1.42
CA GLN A 142 14.81 -0.03 -2.37
C GLN A 142 14.14 1.34 -2.38
N PHE A 143 14.94 2.39 -2.26
CA PHE A 143 14.48 3.76 -2.48
C PHE A 143 14.81 4.22 -3.90
N GLU A 144 13.88 4.95 -4.51
CA GLU A 144 14.15 5.79 -5.67
C GLU A 144 14.97 7.01 -5.22
N VAL A 145 16.06 7.30 -5.91
CA VAL A 145 16.89 8.47 -5.60
C VAL A 145 16.78 9.49 -6.72
N ARG A 146 16.29 10.68 -6.39
CA ARG A 146 16.27 11.85 -7.27
C ARG A 146 17.53 12.65 -7.00
N VAL A 147 18.37 12.81 -8.01
CA VAL A 147 19.61 13.56 -7.92
C VAL A 147 19.43 14.89 -8.64
N VAL A 148 19.78 15.98 -7.97
CA VAL A 148 19.79 17.34 -8.52
C VAL A 148 21.21 17.87 -8.41
N ILE A 149 21.87 18.07 -9.53
CA ILE A 149 23.15 18.77 -9.60
C ILE A 149 22.83 20.24 -9.82
N SER A 150 23.08 21.06 -8.79
CA SER A 150 22.89 22.51 -8.83
C SER A 150 24.22 23.16 -9.18
N GLY A 151 24.20 24.14 -10.05
CA GLY A 151 25.36 24.96 -10.33
C GLY A 151 25.01 26.44 -10.49
N GLU A 152 26.04 27.24 -10.64
CA GLU A 152 25.95 28.67 -10.88
C GLU A 152 25.71 28.95 -12.38
N GLU A 153 25.15 30.11 -12.72
CA GLU A 153 24.79 30.45 -14.11
C GLU A 153 25.99 30.45 -15.08
N ASN A 154 27.22 30.59 -14.56
CA ASN A 154 28.46 30.64 -15.35
C ASN A 154 29.11 29.27 -15.56
N GLU A 155 28.51 28.18 -15.06
CA GLU A 155 29.14 26.86 -15.12
C GLU A 155 28.89 26.14 -16.44
N THR A 156 29.94 25.52 -16.96
CA THR A 156 29.89 24.84 -18.25
C THR A 156 29.10 23.54 -18.16
N ASN A 157 28.23 23.29 -19.16
CA ASN A 157 27.47 22.04 -19.30
C ASN A 157 28.34 20.77 -19.18
N LEU A 158 29.62 20.88 -19.57
CA LEU A 158 30.63 19.83 -19.50
C LEU A 158 30.84 19.28 -18.08
N ASN A 159 30.74 20.10 -17.04
CA ASN A 159 30.96 19.64 -15.67
C ASN A 159 29.81 18.76 -15.18
N TYR A 160 28.56 19.13 -15.50
CA TYR A 160 27.39 18.32 -15.19
C TYR A 160 27.44 16.96 -15.89
N ASP A 161 27.84 16.94 -17.16
CA ASP A 161 27.97 15.71 -17.94
C ASP A 161 29.05 14.80 -17.39
N LYS A 162 30.21 15.35 -17.00
CA LYS A 162 31.28 14.58 -16.33
C LYS A 162 30.77 13.92 -15.04
N ILE A 163 30.10 14.69 -14.18
CA ILE A 163 29.54 14.17 -12.91
C ILE A 163 28.50 13.09 -13.21
N TYR A 164 27.60 13.32 -14.17
CA TYR A 164 26.58 12.36 -14.57
C TYR A 164 27.21 11.06 -15.07
N SER A 165 28.19 11.11 -15.97
CA SER A 165 28.87 9.93 -16.51
C SER A 165 29.64 9.16 -15.43
N THR A 166 30.26 9.84 -14.48
CA THR A 166 30.92 9.17 -13.34
C THR A 166 29.91 8.44 -12.46
N ILE A 167 28.76 9.06 -12.18
CA ILE A 167 27.69 8.43 -11.41
C ILE A 167 27.15 7.22 -12.18
N GLU A 168 26.86 7.37 -13.47
CA GLU A 168 26.35 6.29 -14.32
C GLU A 168 27.27 5.06 -14.28
N LYS A 169 28.57 5.24 -14.56
CA LYS A 169 29.55 4.14 -14.56
C LYS A 169 29.62 3.40 -13.22
N ASN A 170 29.61 4.13 -12.11
CA ASN A 170 29.73 3.51 -10.78
C ASN A 170 28.45 2.84 -10.29
N LEU A 171 27.29 3.23 -10.83
CA LEU A 171 25.98 2.83 -10.30
C LEU A 171 25.24 1.83 -11.20
N GLN A 172 25.79 1.50 -12.38
CA GLN A 172 25.28 0.47 -13.31
C GLN A 172 24.95 -0.86 -12.64
N SER A 173 25.72 -1.28 -11.63
CA SER A 173 25.50 -2.53 -10.90
C SER A 173 24.37 -2.45 -9.87
N ASN A 174 24.03 -1.25 -9.38
CA ASN A 174 23.08 -1.06 -8.28
C ASN A 174 21.74 -0.47 -8.73
N GLY A 175 21.69 0.23 -9.86
CA GLY A 175 20.49 0.93 -10.31
C GLY A 175 20.56 1.40 -11.76
N ASN A 176 19.37 1.65 -12.32
CA ASN A 176 19.22 2.25 -13.64
C ASN A 176 18.96 3.75 -13.51
N LEU A 177 19.73 4.55 -14.24
CA LEU A 177 19.49 5.99 -14.35
C LEU A 177 18.37 6.24 -15.37
N VAL A 178 17.43 7.10 -15.00
CA VAL A 178 16.24 7.44 -15.80
C VAL A 178 16.03 8.95 -15.76
N GLN A 179 15.44 9.49 -16.83
CA GLN A 179 14.94 10.87 -16.88
C GLN A 179 16.01 11.94 -16.63
N LYS A 180 17.09 11.93 -17.41
CA LYS A 180 18.04 13.04 -17.48
C LYS A 180 17.34 14.29 -18.05
N ARG A 181 17.23 15.36 -17.26
CA ARG A 181 16.63 16.63 -17.67
C ARG A 181 17.43 17.81 -17.13
N GLN A 182 17.82 18.73 -17.99
CA GLN A 182 18.44 19.98 -17.59
C GLN A 182 17.40 21.10 -17.55
N LYS A 183 17.38 21.89 -16.47
CA LYS A 183 16.54 23.08 -16.32
C LYS A 183 17.39 24.21 -15.76
N GLY A 184 17.70 25.21 -16.59
CA GLY A 184 18.59 26.30 -16.22
C GLY A 184 19.96 25.78 -15.79
N SER A 185 20.47 26.27 -14.66
CA SER A 185 21.73 25.87 -14.05
C SER A 185 21.67 24.54 -13.25
N SER A 186 20.61 23.75 -13.41
CA SER A 186 20.41 22.50 -12.66
C SER A 186 20.15 21.30 -13.56
N LEU A 187 20.90 20.22 -13.36
CA LEU A 187 20.66 18.92 -13.98
C LEU A 187 19.93 17.99 -13.00
N LYS A 188 18.81 17.41 -13.42
CA LYS A 188 17.98 16.51 -12.62
C LYS A 188 17.90 15.15 -13.29
N PHE A 189 18.05 14.09 -12.52
CA PHE A 189 17.82 12.72 -12.97
C PHE A 189 17.36 11.84 -11.81
N GLN A 190 16.85 10.68 -12.15
CA GLN A 190 16.31 9.71 -11.21
C GLN A 190 17.10 8.42 -11.31
N VAL A 191 17.34 7.78 -10.18
CA VAL A 191 17.95 6.45 -10.12
C VAL A 191 16.95 5.49 -9.53
N LEU A 192 16.63 4.46 -10.30
CA LEU A 192 15.76 3.38 -9.90
C LEU A 192 16.58 2.18 -9.42
N PRO A 193 16.22 1.56 -8.29
CA PRO A 193 16.89 0.35 -7.85
C PRO A 193 16.61 -0.81 -8.83
N LEU A 194 17.60 -1.65 -9.06
CA LEU A 194 17.43 -2.86 -9.86
C LEU A 194 16.62 -3.89 -9.07
N ARG A 195 15.58 -4.44 -9.71
CA ARG A 195 14.89 -5.61 -9.18
C ARG A 195 15.90 -6.76 -9.14
N LYS A 196 16.25 -7.24 -7.96
CA LYS A 196 17.00 -8.49 -7.80
C LYS A 196 16.09 -9.62 -8.31
N LEU A 197 16.12 -9.88 -9.61
CA LEU A 197 15.72 -11.17 -10.15
C LEU A 197 16.71 -12.15 -9.55
N SER A 198 16.25 -13.01 -8.64
CA SER A 198 17.06 -14.07 -8.06
C SER A 198 17.41 -15.09 -9.15
N ASN A 199 18.30 -14.73 -10.07
CA ASN A 199 19.05 -15.68 -10.87
C ASN A 199 20.28 -16.03 -10.04
N GLN A 200 20.20 -17.15 -9.32
CA GLN A 200 21.40 -17.90 -9.00
C GLN A 200 22.05 -18.30 -10.34
N LYS A 201 23.18 -17.68 -10.67
CA LYS A 201 24.17 -18.28 -11.57
C LYS A 201 25.55 -17.91 -11.06
N SER A 202 26.21 -18.96 -10.59
CA SER A 202 27.52 -19.02 -9.97
C SER A 202 28.63 -18.48 -10.86
N SER A 203 29.68 -17.95 -10.23
CA SER A 203 31.04 -18.12 -10.71
C SER A 203 31.93 -18.44 -9.51
N ASN A 204 31.97 -19.73 -9.17
CA ASN A 204 33.09 -20.32 -8.44
C ASN A 204 34.32 -20.20 -9.34
N ASN A 205 35.37 -19.53 -8.86
CA ASN A 205 36.73 -19.71 -9.35
C ASN A 205 37.58 -20.01 -8.11
N ASP A 206 37.45 -21.23 -7.59
CA ASP A 206 38.45 -21.80 -6.70
C ASP A 206 39.61 -22.27 -7.58
N SER A 207 40.70 -21.50 -7.56
CA SER A 207 41.99 -21.91 -8.11
C SER A 207 42.62 -22.94 -7.19
N SER A 208 42.39 -24.22 -7.46
CA SER A 208 43.17 -25.31 -6.87
C SER A 208 44.52 -25.44 -7.58
N SER A 209 45.57 -25.20 -6.82
CA SER A 209 46.95 -25.49 -7.15
C SER A 209 47.18 -27.01 -7.20
N ASN A 210 47.28 -27.59 -8.39
CA ASN A 210 47.83 -28.94 -8.56
C ASN A 210 49.37 -28.84 -8.60
N LYS A 211 50.00 -29.21 -7.49
CA LYS A 211 51.40 -29.68 -7.48
C LYS A 211 51.39 -31.12 -7.98
N ASN A 212 51.97 -31.34 -9.17
CA ASN A 212 52.33 -32.67 -9.62
C ASN A 212 53.84 -32.81 -9.40
N ASP A 213 54.20 -33.55 -8.36
CA ASP A 213 55.53 -34.12 -8.22
C ASP A 213 55.61 -35.33 -9.16
N SER A 214 56.49 -35.26 -10.15
CA SER A 214 56.94 -36.42 -10.94
C SER A 214 58.43 -36.59 -10.71
N ASP A 215 58.75 -37.45 -9.75
CA ASP A 215 60.08 -38.02 -9.55
C ASP A 215 60.22 -39.25 -10.46
N GLY A 216 61.43 -39.45 -11.01
CA GLY A 216 61.80 -40.66 -11.73
C GLY A 216 62.38 -40.45 -13.12
N THR A 217 63.68 -40.17 -13.22
CA THR A 217 64.57 -40.70 -14.28
C THR A 217 66.05 -40.65 -13.86
N ALA A 218 66.72 -41.80 -14.05
CA ALA A 218 68.15 -42.05 -14.25
C ALA A 218 69.11 -42.13 -13.03
N ALA A 219 69.47 -43.37 -12.67
CA ALA A 219 70.80 -43.95 -12.95
C ALA A 219 70.74 -45.48 -12.84
#